data_AF-A0AAI8WA42-F1
#
_entry.id   AF-A0AAI8WA42-F1
#
_cell.length_a   1.000
_cell.length_b   1.000
_cell.length_c   1.000
_cell.angle_alpha   90.00
_cell.angle_beta   90.00
_cell.angle_gamma   90.00
#
_symmetry.space_group_name_H-M   'P 1'
#
loop_
_entity.id
_entity.type
_entity.pdbx_description
1 polymer ?
#
loop_
_entity_poly.entity_id
_entity_poly.type
_entity_poly.pdbx_seq_one_letter_code
_entity_poly.pdbx_strand_id
1 'polypeptide(L)'
;MKKSIRIKVIGFLVILFGLFLLVHSSPKEQTSLNLSTKNEENTYRTMSSKLDFQQLLRVISREYQLTEEEAKKQLGYTEQMVQSAIHNGAIYRIFSQNITVNRVYQPNLLLYCETSESGNFRAIKSILSVQLKSADQGLEKHFTGDVFAYLEDPNRIFYLINGDFYDQKTATLRNGLTLRQGEGVTERYTPRPLTNHFYYSYIEDWFTF
;
A
#
# COMPACT_ATOMS: atom_id res chain seq x y z
N MET A 1 38.08 66.93 -32.80
CA MET A 1 36.62 67.21 -32.81
C MET A 1 35.90 66.20 -31.94
N LYS A 2 34.98 66.69 -31.08
CA LYS A 2 34.15 65.97 -30.10
C LYS A 2 33.25 64.92 -30.77
N LYS A 3 33.03 63.77 -30.11
CA LYS A 3 31.80 63.53 -29.32
C LYS A 3 31.90 62.25 -28.47
N SER A 4 31.47 62.43 -27.23
CA SER A 4 31.32 61.51 -26.10
C SER A 4 30.08 60.62 -26.22
N ILE A 5 30.06 59.48 -25.52
CA ILE A 5 28.93 59.05 -24.67
C ILE A 5 29.49 58.23 -23.48
N ARG A 6 29.04 58.60 -22.28
CA ARG A 6 29.26 57.90 -21.00
C ARG A 6 28.03 57.05 -20.70
N ILE A 7 28.21 55.83 -20.19
CA ILE A 7 27.17 55.13 -19.42
C ILE A 7 27.82 54.54 -18.16
N LYS A 8 27.27 54.91 -17.00
CA LYS A 8 27.52 54.36 -15.66
C LYS A 8 26.44 53.32 -15.36
N VAL A 9 26.79 52.15 -14.84
CA VAL A 9 25.89 51.26 -14.04
C VAL A 9 26.81 50.51 -13.06
N ILE A 10 26.92 50.96 -11.80
CA ILE A 10 26.17 50.50 -10.61
C ILE A 10 26.52 49.05 -10.26
N GLY A 11 27.23 48.90 -9.15
CA GLY A 11 27.63 47.60 -8.62
C GLY A 11 26.48 46.84 -7.98
N PHE A 12 26.67 45.53 -7.84
CA PHE A 12 25.89 44.72 -6.92
C PHE A 12 26.81 43.79 -6.13
N LEU A 13 26.67 43.94 -4.82
CA LEU A 13 27.29 43.21 -3.73
C LEU A 13 26.70 41.79 -3.69
N VAL A 14 27.54 40.75 -3.78
CA VAL A 14 27.09 39.37 -3.55
C VAL A 14 27.66 38.91 -2.21
N ILE A 15 26.85 38.98 -1.16
CA ILE A 15 27.13 38.38 0.15
C ILE A 15 25.93 37.51 0.55
N LEU A 16 26.25 36.21 0.70
CA LEU A 16 25.63 35.14 1.48
C LEU A 16 24.10 35.09 1.64
N PHE A 17 23.52 33.94 1.29
CA PHE A 17 22.77 33.16 2.27
C PHE A 17 22.88 31.66 1.95
N GLY A 18 23.55 30.94 2.83
CA GLY A 18 23.50 29.48 2.84
C GLY A 18 22.11 29.03 3.26
N LEU A 19 21.46 28.22 2.43
CA LEU A 19 20.44 27.30 2.89
C LEU A 19 21.00 25.88 2.75
N PHE A 20 21.45 25.38 3.89
CA PHE A 20 21.68 23.97 4.15
C PHE A 20 20.38 23.22 3.87
N LEU A 21 20.27 22.53 2.74
CA LEU A 21 19.25 21.50 2.56
C LEU A 21 19.67 20.30 3.41
N LEU A 22 19.31 20.34 4.70
CA LEU A 22 19.22 19.13 5.51
C LEU A 22 18.11 18.26 4.93
N VAL A 23 18.50 17.41 3.97
CA VAL A 23 17.75 16.20 3.64
C VAL A 23 17.70 15.38 4.92
N HIS A 24 16.64 15.53 5.69
CA HIS A 24 16.32 14.61 6.78
C HIS A 24 15.91 13.30 6.11
N SER A 25 16.88 12.43 5.86
CA SER A 25 16.61 11.01 5.64
C SER A 25 16.01 10.47 6.94
N SER A 26 14.68 10.40 6.98
CA SER A 26 14.03 9.60 8.01
C SER A 26 14.55 8.17 7.89
N PRO A 27 14.98 7.52 9.00
CA PRO A 27 15.43 6.14 8.95
C PRO A 27 14.33 5.28 8.38
N LYS A 28 14.62 4.56 7.28
CA LYS A 28 13.76 3.48 6.81
C LYS A 28 13.83 2.36 7.85
N GLU A 29 12.87 2.31 8.77
CA GLU A 29 12.60 1.08 9.50
C GLU A 29 12.09 0.04 8.49
N GLN A 30 13.00 -0.84 8.10
CA GLN A 30 12.70 -2.05 7.35
C GLN A 30 12.01 -3.02 8.31
N THR A 31 10.68 -3.03 8.30
CA THR A 31 9.91 -4.14 8.88
C THR A 31 10.27 -5.38 8.06
N SER A 32 11.10 -6.26 8.61
CA SER A 32 11.51 -7.48 7.93
C SER A 32 10.33 -8.45 7.84
N LEU A 33 9.85 -8.69 6.63
CA LEU A 33 8.96 -9.80 6.31
C LEU A 33 9.78 -11.09 6.34
N ASN A 34 9.52 -11.95 7.32
CA ASN A 34 10.11 -13.27 7.40
C ASN A 34 9.03 -14.28 7.78
N LEU A 35 8.45 -14.94 6.77
CA LEU A 35 8.22 -16.38 6.76
C LEU A 35 7.86 -16.78 5.32
N SER A 36 8.72 -17.54 4.64
CA SER A 36 8.48 -18.08 3.31
C SER A 36 8.06 -19.55 3.47
N THR A 37 6.78 -19.84 3.24
CA THR A 37 6.30 -21.21 3.03
C THR A 37 6.17 -21.42 1.53
N LYS A 38 7.06 -22.25 0.98
CA LYS A 38 7.14 -22.55 -0.46
C LYS A 38 6.22 -23.74 -0.75
N ASN A 39 5.03 -23.48 -1.28
CA ASN A 39 4.18 -24.51 -1.89
C ASN A 39 4.44 -24.56 -3.40
N GLU A 40 4.21 -25.70 -4.05
CA GLU A 40 4.74 -26.07 -5.39
C GLU A 40 4.10 -25.40 -6.62
N GLU A 41 3.64 -24.16 -6.50
CA GLU A 41 3.50 -23.22 -7.62
C GLU A 41 4.27 -21.95 -7.23
N ASN A 42 4.65 -21.07 -8.15
CA ASN A 42 5.42 -19.84 -7.85
C ASN A 42 4.66 -18.79 -7.00
N THR A 43 3.78 -19.23 -6.10
CA THR A 43 3.00 -18.48 -5.15
C THR A 43 3.83 -18.26 -3.89
N TYR A 44 4.59 -17.17 -3.88
CA TYR A 44 5.29 -16.73 -2.68
C TYR A 44 4.29 -16.08 -1.73
N ARG A 45 4.11 -16.68 -0.54
CA ARG A 45 3.25 -16.17 0.53
C ARG A 45 4.10 -15.78 1.72
N THR A 46 3.79 -14.64 2.32
CA THR A 46 4.48 -14.16 3.53
C THR A 46 3.52 -13.56 4.53
N MET A 47 3.99 -13.48 5.77
CA MET A 47 3.31 -12.82 6.87
C MET A 47 4.29 -11.85 7.54
N SER A 48 3.83 -10.63 7.85
CA SER A 48 4.61 -9.66 8.61
C SER A 48 4.87 -10.11 10.05
N SER A 49 5.76 -9.43 10.76
CA SER A 49 5.77 -9.44 12.23
C SER A 49 4.43 -8.96 12.81
N LYS A 50 4.20 -9.19 14.11
CA LYS A 50 3.07 -8.58 14.83
C LYS A 50 3.17 -7.06 14.75
N LEU A 51 2.04 -6.41 14.55
CA LEU A 51 1.89 -4.96 14.57
C LEU A 51 0.88 -4.58 15.64
N ASP A 52 1.14 -3.51 16.37
CA ASP A 52 0.10 -2.78 17.09
C ASP A 52 -0.68 -1.85 16.13
N PHE A 53 -1.73 -1.20 16.63
CA PHE A 53 -2.58 -0.34 15.80
C PHE A 53 -1.82 0.87 15.22
N GLN A 54 -0.89 1.46 15.97
CA GLN A 54 -0.12 2.62 15.53
C GLN A 54 0.89 2.23 14.45
N GLN A 55 1.53 1.06 14.61
CA GLN A 55 2.40 0.47 13.60
C GLN A 55 1.62 0.14 12.32
N LEU A 56 0.40 -0.42 12.44
CA LEU A 56 -0.48 -0.65 11.30
C LEU A 56 -0.80 0.64 10.55
N LEU A 57 -1.19 1.71 11.27
CA LEU A 57 -1.47 3.01 10.65
C LEU A 57 -0.25 3.56 9.93
N ARG A 58 0.95 3.51 10.52
CA ARG A 58 2.18 3.96 9.84
C ARG A 58 2.44 3.20 8.54
N VAL A 59 2.20 1.88 8.53
CA VAL A 59 2.36 1.09 7.31
C VAL A 59 1.36 1.56 6.25
N ILE A 60 0.07 1.64 6.58
CA ILE A 60 -0.96 2.07 5.62
C ILE A 60 -0.72 3.49 5.14
N SER A 61 -0.41 4.43 6.04
CA SER A 61 -0.07 5.81 5.70
C SER A 61 1.07 5.89 4.69
N ARG A 62 2.12 5.07 4.86
CA ARG A 62 3.24 5.00 3.92
C ARG A 62 2.84 4.40 2.57
N GLU A 63 2.14 3.26 2.57
CA GLU A 63 1.79 2.55 1.33
C GLU A 63 0.77 3.34 0.50
N TYR A 64 -0.18 4.02 1.14
CA TYR A 64 -1.24 4.81 0.50
C TYR A 64 -0.90 6.31 0.39
N GLN A 65 0.27 6.75 0.89
CA GLN A 65 0.65 8.17 0.92
C GLN A 65 -0.42 9.05 1.60
N LEU A 66 -0.95 8.55 2.72
CA LEU A 66 -1.97 9.19 3.53
C LEU A 66 -1.37 9.70 4.84
N THR A 67 -2.05 10.65 5.47
CA THR A 67 -1.85 10.91 6.90
C THR A 67 -2.40 9.75 7.74
N GLU A 68 -1.93 9.59 8.98
CA GLU A 68 -2.45 8.56 9.88
C GLU A 68 -3.95 8.75 10.19
N GLU A 69 -4.42 9.99 10.23
CA GLU A 69 -5.84 10.31 10.39
C GLU A 69 -6.69 9.88 9.19
N GLU A 70 -6.18 10.09 7.96
CA GLU A 70 -6.84 9.60 6.74
C GLU A 70 -6.82 8.08 6.67
N ALA A 71 -5.70 7.44 7.03
CA ALA A 71 -5.60 5.98 7.10
C ALA A 71 -6.60 5.41 8.12
N LYS A 72 -6.69 6.00 9.31
CA LYS A 72 -7.68 5.64 10.35
C LYS A 72 -9.11 5.74 9.82
N LYS A 73 -9.42 6.85 9.14
CA LYS A 73 -10.74 7.08 8.54
C LYS A 73 -11.04 6.08 7.42
N GLN A 74 -10.06 5.77 6.57
CA GLN A 74 -10.20 4.78 5.49
C GLN A 74 -10.46 3.38 6.03
N LEU A 75 -9.83 3.01 7.15
CA LEU A 75 -10.11 1.76 7.86
C LEU A 75 -11.46 1.78 8.61
N GLY A 76 -12.18 2.90 8.62
CA GLY A 76 -13.46 3.04 9.31
C GLY A 76 -13.34 3.02 10.83
N TYR A 77 -12.18 3.36 11.40
CA TYR A 77 -11.98 3.39 12.84
C TYR A 77 -12.43 4.74 13.42
N THR A 78 -13.22 4.70 14.49
CA THR A 78 -13.45 5.85 15.37
C THR A 78 -12.37 5.92 16.45
N GLU A 79 -12.23 7.07 17.10
CA GLU A 79 -11.28 7.22 18.20
C GLU A 79 -11.55 6.21 19.32
N GLN A 80 -12.81 5.93 19.62
CA GLN A 80 -13.20 4.92 20.62
C GLN A 80 -12.73 3.51 20.22
N MET A 81 -12.85 3.16 18.93
CA MET A 81 -12.37 1.86 18.42
C MET A 81 -10.84 1.76 18.53
N VAL A 82 -10.12 2.85 18.25
CA VAL A 82 -8.66 2.91 18.42
C VAL A 82 -8.27 2.69 19.87
N GLN A 83 -8.88 3.41 20.80
CA GLN A 83 -8.59 3.26 22.23
C GLN A 83 -8.90 1.84 22.72
N SER A 84 -10.00 1.24 22.25
CA SER A 84 -10.34 -0.15 22.56
C SER A 84 -9.31 -1.13 22.00
N ALA A 85 -8.86 -0.96 20.75
CA ALA A 85 -7.83 -1.80 20.15
C ALA A 85 -6.51 -1.73 20.92
N ILE A 86 -6.10 -0.53 21.35
CA ILE A 86 -4.89 -0.32 22.16
C ILE A 86 -5.04 -0.98 23.53
N HIS A 87 -6.15 -0.70 24.23
CA HIS A 87 -6.41 -1.25 25.56
C HIS A 87 -6.45 -2.78 25.58
N ASN A 88 -7.06 -3.38 24.56
CA ASN A 88 -7.19 -4.84 24.44
C ASN A 88 -5.93 -5.52 23.86
N GLY A 89 -4.89 -4.76 23.52
CA GLY A 89 -3.67 -5.32 22.92
C GLY A 89 -3.93 -6.01 21.58
N ALA A 90 -4.79 -5.43 20.73
CA ALA A 90 -5.12 -6.00 19.42
C ALA A 90 -3.86 -6.19 18.57
N ILE A 91 -3.76 -7.36 17.93
CA ILE A 91 -2.61 -7.75 17.12
C ILE A 91 -2.99 -7.71 15.66
N TYR A 92 -2.18 -7.03 14.86
CA TYR A 92 -2.38 -6.91 13.42
C TYR A 92 -1.25 -7.60 12.65
N ARG A 93 -1.59 -8.14 11.48
CA ARG A 93 -0.67 -8.78 10.55
C ARG A 93 -0.99 -8.32 9.13
N ILE A 94 0.04 -8.28 8.30
CA ILE A 94 -0.10 -8.11 6.86
C ILE A 94 0.29 -9.44 6.23
N PHE A 95 -0.66 -10.06 5.54
CA PHE A 95 -0.40 -11.22 4.71
C PHE A 95 -0.17 -10.75 3.28
N SER A 96 0.82 -11.34 2.60
CA SER A 96 1.16 -10.99 1.22
C SER A 96 1.24 -12.24 0.37
N GLN A 97 0.71 -12.15 -0.85
CA GLN A 97 0.78 -13.20 -1.86
C GLN A 97 1.07 -12.59 -3.24
N ASN A 98 2.05 -13.16 -3.95
CA ASN A 98 2.22 -12.85 -5.36
C ASN A 98 1.05 -13.40 -6.18
N ILE A 99 0.49 -12.55 -7.03
CA ILE A 99 -0.60 -12.85 -7.95
C ILE A 99 -0.01 -12.99 -9.34
N THR A 100 -0.23 -14.13 -10.00
CA THR A 100 0.24 -14.32 -11.37
C THR A 100 -0.78 -13.74 -12.36
N VAL A 101 -0.53 -12.51 -12.84
CA VAL A 101 -1.33 -11.90 -13.92
C VAL A 101 -0.97 -12.51 -15.26
N ASN A 102 0.33 -12.60 -15.56
CA ASN A 102 0.86 -13.34 -16.70
C ASN A 102 2.31 -13.77 -16.40
N ARG A 103 3.00 -14.35 -17.40
CA ARG A 103 4.38 -14.86 -17.24
C ARG A 103 5.42 -13.80 -16.84
N VAL A 104 5.14 -12.51 -17.04
CA VAL A 104 6.11 -11.41 -16.86
C VAL A 104 5.70 -10.39 -15.78
N TYR A 105 4.47 -10.46 -15.27
CA TYR A 105 3.97 -9.51 -14.29
C TYR A 105 3.24 -10.22 -13.16
N GLN A 106 3.75 -10.03 -11.94
CA GLN A 106 3.24 -10.68 -10.73
C GLN A 106 3.10 -9.68 -9.56
N PRO A 107 2.02 -8.88 -9.51
CA PRO A 107 1.77 -7.96 -8.39
C PRO A 107 1.59 -8.70 -7.06
N ASN A 108 1.64 -7.97 -5.95
CA ASN A 108 1.41 -8.49 -4.61
C ASN A 108 0.01 -8.12 -4.13
N LEU A 109 -0.79 -9.12 -3.75
CA LEU A 109 -1.98 -8.93 -2.94
C LEU A 109 -1.55 -8.76 -1.48
N LEU A 110 -2.01 -7.70 -0.83
CA LEU A 110 -1.79 -7.42 0.58
C LEU A 110 -3.12 -7.48 1.33
N LEU A 111 -3.17 -8.27 2.39
CA LEU A 111 -4.33 -8.43 3.27
C LEU A 111 -3.96 -7.92 4.65
N TYR A 112 -4.56 -6.80 5.06
CA TYR A 112 -4.36 -6.19 6.36
C TYR A 112 -5.39 -6.77 7.32
N CYS A 113 -4.95 -7.50 8.34
CA CYS A 113 -5.84 -8.30 9.18
C CYS A 113 -5.63 -8.01 10.67
N GLU A 114 -6.71 -8.04 11.43
CA GLU A 114 -6.65 -8.26 12.87
C GLU A 114 -6.58 -9.77 13.13
N THR A 115 -5.73 -10.17 14.07
CA THR A 115 -5.48 -11.57 14.43
C THR A 115 -5.64 -11.79 15.92
N SER A 116 -6.11 -12.99 16.28
CA SER A 116 -6.00 -13.52 17.63
C SER A 116 -4.82 -14.47 17.67
N GLU A 117 -3.87 -14.24 18.58
CA GLU A 117 -2.67 -15.07 18.70
C GLU A 117 -2.41 -15.46 20.16
N SER A 118 -2.32 -16.76 20.43
CA SER A 118 -2.00 -17.29 21.75
C SER A 118 -1.17 -18.57 21.61
N GLY A 119 0.04 -18.60 22.19
CA GLY A 119 0.97 -19.71 22.02
C GLY A 119 1.22 -20.02 20.54
N ASN A 120 0.92 -21.25 20.13
CA ASN A 120 1.05 -21.72 18.75
C ASN A 120 -0.22 -21.50 17.91
N PHE A 121 -1.30 -20.99 18.51
CA PHE A 121 -2.56 -20.75 17.82
C PHE A 121 -2.60 -19.33 17.23
N ARG A 122 -3.05 -19.23 15.98
CA ARG A 122 -3.36 -17.99 15.29
C ARG A 122 -4.68 -18.15 14.56
N ALA A 123 -5.48 -17.09 14.58
CA ALA A 123 -6.73 -16.97 13.84
C ALA A 123 -6.86 -15.55 13.30
N ILE A 124 -7.33 -15.39 12.07
CA ILE A 124 -7.77 -14.10 11.54
C ILE A 124 -9.14 -13.78 12.13
N LYS A 125 -9.25 -12.61 12.76
CA LYS A 125 -10.50 -12.11 13.31
C LYS A 125 -11.30 -11.32 12.29
N SER A 126 -10.61 -10.51 11.49
CA SER A 126 -11.24 -9.65 10.49
C SER A 126 -10.24 -9.14 9.47
N ILE A 127 -10.72 -8.92 8.25
CA ILE A 127 -9.99 -8.21 7.20
C ILE A 127 -10.29 -6.71 7.37
N LEU A 128 -9.25 -5.90 7.45
CA LEU A 128 -9.34 -4.45 7.62
C LEU A 128 -9.29 -3.73 6.28
N SER A 129 -8.37 -4.16 5.43
CA SER A 129 -8.19 -3.67 4.07
C SER A 129 -7.58 -4.76 3.19
N VAL A 130 -7.84 -4.67 1.90
CA VAL A 130 -7.18 -5.44 0.86
C VAL A 130 -6.51 -4.46 -0.10
N GLN A 131 -5.33 -4.79 -0.61
CA GLN A 131 -4.62 -3.97 -1.58
C GLN A 131 -3.96 -4.80 -2.66
N LEU A 132 -3.94 -4.29 -3.88
CA LEU A 132 -3.10 -4.82 -4.95
C LEU A 132 -1.95 -3.86 -5.24
N LYS A 133 -0.74 -4.27 -4.87
CA LYS A 133 0.48 -3.48 -5.07
C LYS A 133 1.28 -4.03 -6.26
N SER A 134 1.76 -3.14 -7.12
CA SER A 134 2.64 -3.53 -8.23
C SER A 134 3.90 -4.26 -7.72
N ALA A 135 4.44 -5.17 -8.54
CA ALA A 135 5.67 -5.88 -8.22
C ALA A 135 6.85 -4.91 -8.08
N ASP A 136 7.63 -5.06 -7.00
CA ASP A 136 8.89 -4.33 -6.81
C ASP A 136 9.94 -4.87 -7.79
N GLN A 137 9.93 -4.39 -9.04
CA GLN A 137 10.95 -4.68 -10.06
C GLN A 137 10.84 -3.81 -11.32
N GLY A 138 10.44 -2.54 -11.19
CA GLY A 138 10.44 -1.56 -12.30
C GLY A 138 9.36 -1.77 -13.37
N LEU A 139 8.51 -2.78 -13.22
CA LEU A 139 7.32 -3.03 -14.03
C LEU A 139 6.08 -2.58 -13.24
N GLU A 140 5.97 -1.29 -12.97
CA GLU A 140 4.76 -0.73 -12.38
C GLU A 140 3.65 -0.69 -13.44
N LYS A 141 2.48 -1.25 -13.10
CA LYS A 141 1.27 -1.16 -13.92
C LYS A 141 0.21 -0.41 -13.13
N HIS A 142 -0.60 0.36 -13.83
CA HIS A 142 -1.81 0.93 -13.25
C HIS A 142 -2.93 -0.11 -13.31
N PHE A 143 -3.67 -0.29 -12.22
CA PHE A 143 -4.81 -1.19 -12.15
C PHE A 143 -6.12 -0.39 -12.07
N THR A 144 -7.15 -0.82 -12.81
CA THR A 144 -8.51 -0.33 -12.71
C THR A 144 -9.45 -1.51 -12.54
N GLY A 145 -10.31 -1.51 -11.52
CA GLY A 145 -11.16 -2.65 -11.22
C GLY A 145 -11.42 -2.79 -9.73
N ASP A 146 -11.88 -3.97 -9.34
CA ASP A 146 -12.22 -4.29 -7.96
C ASP A 146 -11.30 -5.42 -7.45
N VAL A 147 -10.78 -5.22 -6.23
CA VAL A 147 -10.12 -6.25 -5.44
C VAL A 147 -11.00 -6.54 -4.25
N PHE A 148 -11.49 -7.75 -4.12
CA PHE A 148 -12.39 -8.18 -3.05
C PHE A 148 -11.73 -9.26 -2.21
N ALA A 149 -11.98 -9.23 -0.90
CA ALA A 149 -11.59 -10.26 0.03
C ALA A 149 -12.71 -10.55 1.02
N TYR A 150 -12.89 -11.81 1.39
CA TYR A 150 -13.88 -12.30 2.34
C TYR A 150 -13.26 -13.35 3.26
N LEU A 151 -13.51 -13.23 4.56
CA LEU A 151 -13.03 -14.19 5.55
C LEU A 151 -14.02 -15.36 5.63
N GLU A 152 -13.69 -16.47 4.99
CA GLU A 152 -14.57 -17.66 5.00
C GLU A 152 -14.46 -18.44 6.31
N ASP A 153 -13.25 -18.54 6.84
CA ASP A 153 -12.95 -19.14 8.13
C ASP A 153 -11.72 -18.49 8.75
N PRO A 154 -11.44 -18.68 10.05
CA PRO A 154 -10.33 -18.02 10.71
C PRO A 154 -8.95 -18.27 10.11
N ASN A 155 -8.78 -19.26 9.22
CA ASN A 155 -7.51 -19.58 8.57
C ASN A 155 -7.56 -19.47 7.04
N ARG A 156 -8.69 -19.03 6.46
CA ARG A 156 -8.87 -18.94 5.01
C ARG A 156 -9.60 -17.68 4.60
N ILE A 157 -8.96 -16.94 3.70
CA ILE A 157 -9.51 -15.75 3.05
C ILE A 157 -9.75 -16.09 1.58
N PHE A 158 -10.98 -15.94 1.11
CA PHE A 158 -11.28 -15.88 -0.31
C PHE A 158 -10.91 -14.51 -0.85
N TYR A 159 -10.33 -14.44 -2.05
CA TYR A 159 -10.11 -13.18 -2.74
C TYR A 159 -10.47 -13.26 -4.24
N LEU A 160 -10.88 -12.12 -4.78
CA LEU A 160 -11.19 -11.91 -6.18
C LEU A 160 -10.52 -10.63 -6.68
N ILE A 161 -9.78 -10.73 -7.80
CA ILE A 161 -9.23 -9.59 -8.52
C ILE A 161 -9.93 -9.56 -9.88
N ASN A 162 -10.64 -8.48 -10.17
CA ASN A 162 -11.34 -8.30 -11.43
C ASN A 162 -11.06 -6.90 -11.98
N GLY A 163 -10.26 -6.81 -13.04
CA GLY A 163 -9.94 -5.52 -13.64
C GLY A 163 -8.86 -5.56 -14.70
N ASP A 164 -8.52 -4.36 -15.16
CA ASP A 164 -7.59 -4.10 -16.24
C ASP A 164 -6.28 -3.49 -15.70
N PHE A 165 -5.16 -3.96 -16.24
CA PHE A 165 -3.83 -3.39 -16.05
C PHE A 165 -3.43 -2.55 -17.26
N TYR A 166 -2.72 -1.44 -17.03
CA TYR A 166 -2.28 -0.50 -18.05
C TYR A 166 -0.79 -0.15 -17.90
N ASP A 167 -0.11 0.08 -19.03
CA ASP A 167 1.35 0.35 -19.11
C ASP A 167 1.73 1.81 -18.78
N GLN A 168 1.57 2.29 -17.55
CA GLN A 168 1.89 3.70 -17.21
C GLN A 168 3.02 3.88 -16.20
N LYS A 169 3.99 4.76 -16.52
CA LYS A 169 4.96 5.35 -15.56
C LYS A 169 4.37 6.53 -14.76
N THR A 170 3.20 7.03 -15.15
CA THR A 170 2.57 8.23 -14.57
C THR A 170 1.08 8.01 -14.38
N ALA A 171 0.71 6.95 -13.67
CA ALA A 171 -0.57 6.96 -12.99
C ALA A 171 -0.30 7.40 -11.55
N THR A 172 -0.84 8.54 -11.15
CA THR A 172 -0.88 8.92 -9.75
C THR A 172 -1.59 7.78 -9.01
N LEU A 173 -0.91 7.14 -8.05
CA LEU A 173 -1.55 6.33 -7.02
C LEU A 173 -2.72 7.16 -6.48
N ARG A 174 -3.95 6.77 -6.86
CA ARG A 174 -5.15 7.24 -6.18
C ARG A 174 -5.71 6.02 -5.49
N ASN A 175 -5.47 6.05 -4.19
CA ASN A 175 -5.94 5.14 -3.17
C ASN A 175 -7.31 4.61 -3.51
N GLY A 176 -7.42 3.28 -3.61
CA GLY A 176 -8.71 2.66 -3.83
C GLY A 176 -9.63 2.98 -2.66
N LEU A 177 -10.93 3.02 -2.95
CA LEU A 177 -11.92 3.20 -1.89
C LEU A 177 -12.14 1.85 -1.23
N THR A 178 -11.73 1.72 0.03
CA THR A 178 -12.07 0.57 0.87
C THR A 178 -13.57 0.63 1.22
N LEU A 179 -14.33 -0.33 0.71
CA LEU A 179 -15.75 -0.52 0.95
C LEU A 179 -15.93 -1.78 1.80
N ARG A 180 -16.62 -1.65 2.93
CA ARG A 180 -17.00 -2.80 3.77
C ARG A 180 -18.39 -3.28 3.40
N GLN A 181 -18.53 -4.58 3.13
CA GLN A 181 -19.81 -5.22 2.82
C GLN A 181 -19.92 -6.52 3.63
N GLY A 182 -20.65 -6.48 4.74
CA GLY A 182 -20.68 -7.59 5.70
C GLY A 182 -19.28 -7.86 6.26
N GLU A 183 -18.84 -9.13 6.20
CA GLU A 183 -17.48 -9.54 6.60
C GLU A 183 -16.45 -9.39 5.47
N GLY A 184 -16.89 -8.96 4.28
CA GLY A 184 -16.05 -8.73 3.12
C GLY A 184 -15.54 -7.29 3.03
N VAL A 185 -14.38 -7.14 2.38
CA VAL A 185 -13.75 -5.85 2.07
C VAL A 185 -13.44 -5.79 0.58
N THR A 186 -13.92 -4.73 -0.07
CA THR A 186 -13.57 -4.42 -1.46
C THR A 186 -12.71 -3.18 -1.50
N GLU A 187 -11.63 -3.20 -2.25
CA GLU A 187 -10.95 -1.99 -2.70
C GLU A 187 -11.26 -1.74 -4.18
N ARG A 188 -11.85 -0.59 -4.47
CA ARG A 188 -12.22 -0.18 -5.83
C ARG A 188 -11.23 0.83 -6.41
N TYR A 189 -10.69 0.52 -7.59
CA TYR A 189 -9.77 1.33 -8.36
C TYR A 189 -10.50 1.93 -9.56
N THR A 190 -10.77 3.23 -9.50
CA THR A 190 -11.63 3.90 -10.50
C THR A 190 -10.93 4.07 -11.85
N PRO A 191 -11.61 3.78 -12.97
CA PRO A 191 -11.03 3.90 -14.29
C PRO A 191 -10.75 5.36 -14.65
N ARG A 192 -9.60 5.58 -15.30
CA ARG A 192 -9.32 6.79 -16.09
C ARG A 192 -9.32 6.40 -17.57
N PRO A 193 -9.56 7.35 -18.50
CA PRO A 193 -9.34 7.08 -19.91
C PRO A 193 -7.84 6.82 -20.12
N LEU A 194 -7.47 5.55 -20.22
CA LEU A 194 -6.11 5.09 -20.49
C LEU A 194 -6.14 4.30 -21.80
N THR A 195 -5.23 4.62 -22.71
CA THR A 195 -5.19 4.07 -24.07
C THR A 195 -4.20 2.90 -24.22
N ASN A 196 -3.56 2.49 -23.13
CA ASN A 196 -2.45 1.55 -23.10
C ASN A 196 -2.75 0.34 -22.22
N HIS A 197 -3.86 -0.33 -22.54
CA HIS A 197 -4.25 -1.58 -21.90
C HIS A 197 -3.15 -2.63 -22.06
N PHE A 198 -2.72 -3.20 -20.94
CA PHE A 198 -1.71 -4.25 -20.85
C PHE A 198 -2.37 -5.63 -20.77
N TYR A 199 -3.28 -5.82 -19.80
CA TYR A 199 -3.87 -7.13 -19.55
C TYR A 199 -5.14 -7.02 -18.71
N TYR A 200 -6.18 -7.79 -19.04
CA TYR A 200 -7.35 -7.97 -18.18
C TYR A 200 -7.13 -9.19 -17.29
N SER A 201 -7.53 -9.12 -16.02
CA SER A 201 -7.46 -10.24 -15.08
C SER A 201 -8.78 -10.46 -14.37
N TYR A 202 -9.17 -11.73 -14.33
CA TYR A 202 -10.17 -12.26 -13.43
C TYR A 202 -9.53 -13.43 -12.68
N ILE A 203 -9.19 -13.22 -11.40
CA ILE A 203 -8.46 -14.18 -10.58
C ILE A 203 -9.26 -14.40 -9.30
N GLU A 204 -9.71 -15.62 -9.08
CA GLU A 204 -10.33 -16.09 -7.86
C GLU A 204 -9.46 -17.20 -7.24
N ASP A 205 -9.16 -17.09 -5.95
CA ASP A 205 -8.33 -18.05 -5.22
C ASP A 205 -8.46 -17.83 -3.70
N TRP A 206 -7.81 -18.67 -2.91
CA TRP A 206 -7.81 -18.64 -1.45
C TRP A 206 -6.41 -18.41 -0.88
N PHE A 207 -6.32 -17.47 0.05
CA PHE A 207 -5.20 -17.34 0.94
C PHE A 207 -5.42 -18.20 2.18
N THR A 208 -4.60 -19.23 2.35
CA THR A 208 -4.54 -20.10 3.53
C THR A 208 -3.18 -19.93 4.20
N PHE A 209 -3.15 -19.89 5.54
CA PHE A 209 -1.92 -19.75 6.33
C PHE A 209 -1.81 -20.75 7.48
#